data_AF-A0A259KKZ8-F1
#
_entry.id   AF-A0A259KKZ8-F1
#
_cell.length_a   1.000
_cell.length_b   1.000
_cell.length_c   1.000
_cell.angle_alpha   90.00
_cell.angle_beta   90.00
_cell.angle_gamma   90.00
#
_symmetry.space_group_name_H-M   'P 1'
#
loop_
_entity.id
_entity.type
_entity.pdbx_description
1 polymer ?
#
loop_
_entity_poly.entity_id
_entity_poly.type
_entity_poly.pdbx_seq_one_letter_code
_entity_poly.pdbx_strand_id
1 'polypeptide(L)'
;MKSAKFLWIVLVWGAASAQAADLKSFDDLRTQYQTYKDPTRLSYMYNRCAALQLNVSALLARKGQAKGASDFEALAQHYMVLSEANERETDKKRGLKSKDTMKTVHRNVGVVSEVYSQRLKDNFSKRGEYIVGDAQLESELAECNLPDDFKKRAMGN
;
A
#
# COMPACT_ATOMS: atom_id res chain seq x y z
N MET A 1 -18.57 57.88 -26.91
CA MET A 1 -17.78 57.51 -25.72
C MET A 1 -18.51 56.41 -24.97
N LYS A 2 -18.01 55.17 -25.09
CA LYS A 2 -17.54 54.29 -24.00
C LYS A 2 -18.57 53.97 -22.92
N SER A 3 -19.06 52.72 -22.90
CA SER A 3 -18.67 51.77 -21.85
C SER A 3 -19.22 50.37 -22.17
N ALA A 4 -18.36 49.48 -22.67
CA ALA A 4 -18.64 48.06 -22.77
C ALA A 4 -18.54 47.44 -21.36
N LYS A 5 -19.60 46.78 -20.89
CA LYS A 5 -19.58 46.01 -19.64
C LYS A 5 -19.30 44.55 -19.99
N PHE A 6 -18.05 44.14 -19.82
CA PHE A 6 -17.64 42.74 -19.84
C PHE A 6 -18.13 42.06 -18.54
N LEU A 7 -18.99 41.06 -18.67
CA LEU A 7 -19.38 40.16 -17.58
C LEU A 7 -18.78 38.78 -17.89
N TRP A 8 -17.63 38.50 -17.28
CA TRP A 8 -17.06 37.16 -17.21
C TRP A 8 -17.63 36.47 -15.97
N ILE A 9 -18.47 35.45 -16.17
CA ILE A 9 -18.83 34.50 -15.10
C ILE A 9 -18.09 33.21 -15.42
N VAL A 10 -16.98 33.00 -14.69
CA VAL A 10 -16.24 31.74 -14.68
C VAL A 10 -16.98 30.79 -13.73
N LEU A 11 -17.69 29.81 -14.27
CA LEU A 11 -18.24 28.70 -13.50
C LEU A 11 -17.10 27.74 -13.16
N VAL A 12 -16.56 27.89 -11.95
CA VAL A 12 -15.58 26.97 -11.38
C VAL A 12 -16.27 25.64 -11.10
N TRP A 13 -15.99 24.64 -11.94
CA TRP A 13 -16.23 23.24 -11.62
C TRP A 13 -15.27 22.82 -10.51
N GLY A 14 -15.71 23.00 -9.27
CA GLY A 14 -15.09 22.37 -8.12
C GLY A 14 -15.51 20.91 -8.07
N ALA A 15 -14.86 20.06 -8.86
CA ALA A 15 -14.83 18.64 -8.56
C ALA A 15 -14.11 18.50 -7.22
N ALA A 16 -14.87 18.38 -6.14
CA ALA A 16 -14.35 17.88 -4.88
C ALA A 16 -14.02 16.40 -5.10
N SER A 17 -12.83 16.17 -5.68
CA SER A 17 -12.18 14.87 -5.64
C SER A 17 -12.04 14.55 -4.16
N ALA A 18 -12.91 13.68 -3.64
CA ALA A 18 -12.65 12.97 -2.40
C ALA A 18 -11.32 12.25 -2.63
N GLN A 19 -10.23 12.87 -2.17
CA GLN A 19 -8.91 12.27 -2.14
C GLN A 19 -9.03 11.16 -1.11
N ALA A 20 -9.26 9.93 -1.60
CA ALA A 20 -8.89 8.75 -0.84
C ALA A 20 -7.46 9.02 -0.37
N ALA A 21 -7.24 9.09 0.95
CA ALA A 21 -5.99 9.55 1.53
C ALA A 21 -4.82 8.86 0.82
N ASP A 22 -4.10 9.61 -0.02
CA ASP A 22 -3.04 9.03 -0.84
C ASP A 22 -1.98 8.48 0.11
N LEU A 23 -1.84 7.15 0.10
CA LEU A 23 -0.77 6.50 0.83
C LEU A 23 0.54 7.12 0.34
N LYS A 24 1.46 7.45 1.26
CA LYS A 24 2.79 7.92 0.85
C LYS A 24 3.44 6.92 -0.10
N SER A 25 4.27 7.37 -1.03
CA SER A 25 5.00 6.45 -1.91
C SER A 25 5.95 5.54 -1.11
N PHE A 26 6.31 4.38 -1.66
CA PHE A 26 7.37 3.55 -1.04
C PHE A 26 8.71 4.28 -1.02
N ASP A 27 9.01 5.14 -1.98
CA ASP A 27 10.21 5.98 -1.96
C ASP A 27 10.22 6.90 -0.74
N ASP A 28 9.12 7.60 -0.45
CA ASP A 28 9.03 8.47 0.73
C ASP A 28 9.18 7.70 2.05
N LEU A 29 8.60 6.50 2.13
CA LEU A 29 8.69 5.64 3.31
C LEU A 29 10.11 5.09 3.48
N ARG A 30 10.74 4.71 2.38
CA ARG A 30 12.13 4.22 2.34
C ARG A 30 13.09 5.32 2.73
N THR A 31 12.96 6.53 2.19
CA THR A 31 13.76 7.69 2.59
C THR A 31 13.61 7.95 4.08
N GLN A 32 12.38 7.98 4.61
CA GLN A 32 12.17 8.14 6.07
C GLN A 32 12.85 7.03 6.88
N TYR A 33 12.74 5.77 6.45
CA TYR A 33 13.45 4.67 7.11
C TYR A 33 14.96 4.84 7.05
N GLN A 34 15.52 5.17 5.89
CA GLN A 34 16.95 5.30 5.70
C GLN A 34 17.55 6.48 6.48
N THR A 35 16.81 7.59 6.60
CA THR A 35 17.21 8.79 7.34
C THR A 35 17.10 8.58 8.85
N TYR A 36 15.97 8.08 9.35
CA TYR A 36 15.70 8.05 10.79
C TYR A 36 15.96 6.68 11.43
N LYS A 37 16.22 5.65 10.62
CA LYS A 37 16.37 4.24 11.04
C LYS A 37 15.21 3.75 11.90
N ASP A 38 14.01 4.28 11.65
CA ASP A 38 12.79 3.91 12.38
C ASP A 38 12.23 2.58 11.83
N PRO A 39 12.36 1.46 12.56
CA PRO A 39 11.95 0.15 12.06
C PRO A 39 10.44 0.07 11.81
N THR A 40 9.62 0.95 12.40
CA THR A 40 8.17 0.95 12.14
C THR A 40 7.84 1.30 10.69
N ARG A 41 8.70 2.08 10.01
CA ARG A 41 8.56 2.38 8.57
C ARG A 41 8.81 1.15 7.71
N LEU A 42 9.78 0.32 8.10
CA LEU A 42 10.07 -0.94 7.43
C LEU A 42 8.93 -1.96 7.61
N SER A 43 8.45 -2.13 8.85
CA SER A 43 7.25 -2.95 9.12
C SER A 43 6.05 -2.47 8.31
N TYR A 44 5.82 -1.15 8.24
CA TYR A 44 4.70 -0.60 7.48
C TYR A 44 4.80 -0.90 5.98
N MET A 45 5.98 -0.78 5.38
CA MET A 45 6.22 -1.17 3.98
C MET A 45 5.93 -2.66 3.73
N TYR A 46 6.40 -3.56 4.61
CA TYR A 46 6.07 -4.98 4.51
C TYR A 46 4.56 -5.26 4.66
N ASN A 47 3.90 -4.61 5.64
CA ASN A 47 2.46 -4.75 5.84
C ASN A 47 1.66 -4.26 4.63
N ARG A 48 2.14 -3.22 3.94
CA ARG A 48 1.55 -2.73 2.69
C ARG A 48 1.67 -3.73 1.56
N CYS A 49 2.84 -4.33 1.36
CA CYS A 49 2.96 -5.40 0.38
C CYS A 49 2.07 -6.59 0.72
N ALA A 50 2.06 -7.07 1.97
CA ALA A 50 1.16 -8.14 2.38
C ALA A 50 -0.31 -7.82 2.09
N ALA A 51 -0.76 -6.63 2.47
CA ALA A 51 -2.13 -6.17 2.24
C ALA A 51 -2.49 -6.08 0.76
N LEU A 52 -1.60 -5.52 -0.07
CA LEU A 52 -1.81 -5.43 -1.51
C LEU A 52 -1.91 -6.81 -2.14
N GLN A 53 -1.00 -7.73 -1.82
CA GLN A 53 -1.00 -9.08 -2.36
C GLN A 53 -2.24 -9.89 -1.92
N LEU A 54 -2.74 -9.72 -0.69
CA LEU A 54 -4.00 -10.33 -0.25
C LEU A 54 -5.20 -9.80 -1.03
N ASN A 55 -5.24 -8.50 -1.33
CA ASN A 55 -6.31 -7.93 -2.15
C ASN A 55 -6.27 -8.45 -3.58
N VAL A 56 -5.08 -8.55 -4.19
CA VAL A 56 -4.90 -9.16 -5.51
C VAL A 56 -5.32 -10.63 -5.49
N SER A 57 -4.89 -11.39 -4.49
CA SER A 57 -5.30 -12.78 -4.30
C SER A 57 -6.82 -12.93 -4.26
N ALA A 58 -7.50 -12.11 -3.44
CA ALA A 58 -8.96 -12.11 -3.34
C ALA A 58 -9.65 -11.76 -4.68
N LEU A 59 -9.10 -10.82 -5.45
CA LEU A 59 -9.60 -10.49 -6.79
C LEU A 59 -9.46 -11.68 -7.76
N LEU A 60 -8.31 -12.34 -7.77
CA LEU A 60 -8.06 -13.50 -8.64
C LEU A 60 -8.95 -14.68 -8.26
N ALA A 61 -9.16 -14.92 -6.96
CA ALA A 61 -10.07 -15.96 -6.47
C ALA A 61 -11.50 -15.72 -6.98
N ARG A 62 -11.99 -14.48 -6.92
CA ARG A 62 -13.31 -14.09 -7.45
C ARG A 62 -13.43 -14.25 -8.97
N LYS A 63 -12.31 -14.18 -9.70
CA LYS A 63 -12.23 -14.43 -11.15
C LYS A 63 -12.05 -15.92 -11.49
N GLY A 64 -12.03 -16.82 -10.50
CA GLY A 64 -11.82 -18.25 -10.71
C GLY A 64 -10.36 -18.65 -10.95
N GLN A 65 -9.40 -17.74 -10.74
CA GLN A 65 -7.97 -17.98 -10.96
C GLN A 65 -7.30 -18.50 -9.68
N ALA A 66 -7.65 -19.72 -9.27
CA ALA A 66 -7.24 -20.30 -7.99
C ALA A 66 -5.71 -20.37 -7.80
N LYS A 67 -4.96 -20.76 -8.84
CA LYS A 67 -3.48 -20.82 -8.76
C LYS A 67 -2.88 -19.43 -8.52
N GLY A 68 -3.29 -18.44 -9.31
CA GLY A 68 -2.82 -17.07 -9.13
C GLY A 68 -3.18 -16.52 -7.75
N ALA A 69 -4.41 -16.76 -7.28
CA ALA A 69 -4.81 -16.38 -5.93
C ALA A 69 -3.88 -16.97 -4.85
N SER A 70 -3.56 -18.26 -4.96
CA SER A 70 -2.65 -18.94 -4.03
C SER A 70 -1.22 -18.38 -4.10
N ASP A 71 -0.71 -18.09 -5.30
CA ASP A 71 0.65 -17.56 -5.49
C ASP A 71 0.79 -16.17 -4.82
N PHE A 72 -0.23 -15.32 -4.97
CA PHE A 72 -0.28 -14.01 -4.32
C PHE A 72 -0.50 -14.08 -2.81
N GLU A 73 -1.29 -15.05 -2.33
CA GLU A 73 -1.43 -15.29 -0.90
C GLU A 73 -0.10 -15.73 -0.27
N ALA A 74 0.67 -16.59 -0.95
CA ALA A 74 1.99 -17.00 -0.48
C ALA A 74 2.97 -15.81 -0.42
N LEU A 75 2.95 -14.92 -1.42
CA LEU A 75 3.72 -13.67 -1.37
C LEU A 75 3.30 -12.80 -0.18
N ALA A 76 1.99 -12.67 0.08
CA ALA A 76 1.52 -11.92 1.23
C ALA A 76 2.04 -12.49 2.55
N GLN A 77 1.93 -13.82 2.73
CA GLN A 77 2.44 -14.52 3.91
C GLN A 77 3.95 -14.29 4.10
N HIS A 78 4.73 -14.29 3.02
CA HIS A 78 6.16 -13.98 3.08
C HIS A 78 6.41 -12.57 3.66
N TYR A 79 5.70 -11.55 3.17
CA TYR A 79 5.83 -10.19 3.75
C TYR A 79 5.37 -10.11 5.20
N MET A 80 4.35 -10.86 5.60
CA MET A 80 3.92 -10.92 7.00
C MET A 80 5.02 -11.49 7.90
N VAL A 81 5.74 -12.53 7.45
CA VAL A 81 6.90 -13.08 8.17
C VAL A 81 8.04 -12.05 8.23
N LEU A 82 8.31 -11.31 7.15
CA LEU A 82 9.31 -10.24 7.17
C LEU A 82 8.93 -9.12 8.15
N SER A 83 7.66 -8.72 8.20
CA SER A 83 7.18 -7.75 9.18
C SER A 83 7.30 -8.29 10.60
N GLU A 84 6.96 -9.56 10.83
CA GLU A 84 7.06 -10.17 12.15
C GLU A 84 8.50 -10.21 12.66
N ALA A 85 9.45 -10.58 11.79
CA ALA A 85 10.87 -10.57 12.12
C ALA A 85 11.33 -9.17 12.54
N ASN A 86 10.87 -8.13 11.84
CA ASN A 86 11.18 -6.74 12.16
C ASN A 86 10.52 -6.26 13.47
N GLU A 87 9.27 -6.67 13.75
CA GLU A 87 8.62 -6.42 15.05
C GLU A 87 9.40 -7.07 16.20
N ARG A 88 9.80 -8.34 16.04
CA ARG A 88 10.62 -9.06 17.04
C ARG A 88 11.95 -8.38 17.31
N GLU A 89 12.63 -7.91 16.26
CA GLU A 89 13.89 -7.19 16.40
C GLU A 89 13.70 -5.83 17.09
N THR A 90 12.60 -5.14 16.78
CA THR A 90 12.24 -3.86 17.41
C THR A 90 11.96 -4.04 18.90
N ASP A 91 11.16 -5.03 19.28
CA ASP A 91 10.88 -5.37 20.67
C ASP A 91 12.18 -5.69 21.43
N LYS A 92 13.05 -6.52 20.83
CA LYS A 92 14.35 -6.88 21.40
C LYS A 92 15.21 -5.63 21.65
N LYS A 93 15.29 -4.71 20.68
CA LYS A 93 16.04 -3.44 20.83
C LYS A 93 15.45 -2.53 21.91
N ARG A 94 14.13 -2.61 22.16
CA ARG A 94 13.42 -1.85 23.20
C ARG A 94 13.40 -2.54 24.56
N GLY A 95 14.00 -3.73 24.70
CA GLY A 95 13.96 -4.51 25.94
C GLY A 95 12.57 -5.10 26.26
N LEU A 96 11.68 -5.18 25.27
CA LEU A 96 10.34 -5.73 25.41
C LEU A 96 10.34 -7.23 25.10
N LYS A 97 9.44 -7.97 25.75
CA LYS A 97 9.22 -9.38 25.42
C LYS A 97 8.33 -9.49 24.20
N SER A 98 8.86 -10.02 23.10
CA SER A 98 8.06 -10.30 21.90
C SER A 98 6.98 -11.35 22.17
N LYS A 99 5.73 -10.93 22.13
CA LYS A 99 4.55 -11.80 22.25
C LYS A 99 3.52 -11.37 21.21
N ASP A 100 2.81 -12.34 20.64
CA ASP A 100 1.70 -12.10 19.70
C ASP A 100 2.08 -11.24 18.48
N THR A 101 3.35 -11.23 18.08
CA THR A 101 3.87 -10.42 16.96
C THR A 101 3.13 -10.69 15.66
N MET A 102 2.84 -11.95 15.33
CA MET A 102 2.01 -12.26 14.17
C MET A 102 0.59 -11.72 14.28
N LYS A 103 -0.04 -11.71 15.47
CA LYS A 103 -1.38 -11.14 15.63
C LYS A 103 -1.35 -9.63 15.38
N THR A 104 -0.32 -8.94 15.86
CA THR A 104 -0.09 -7.53 15.57
C THR A 104 0.09 -7.30 14.07
N VAL A 105 0.90 -8.11 13.40
CA VAL A 105 1.08 -8.05 11.94
C VAL A 105 -0.25 -8.28 11.21
N HIS A 106 -1.01 -9.32 11.55
CA HIS A 106 -2.35 -9.56 10.98
C HIS A 106 -3.28 -8.35 11.15
N ARG A 107 -3.30 -7.73 12.33
CA ARG A 107 -4.10 -6.54 12.59
C ARG A 107 -3.66 -5.36 11.71
N ASN A 108 -2.36 -5.11 11.63
CA ASN A 108 -1.80 -4.01 10.83
C ASN A 108 -2.06 -4.22 9.33
N VAL A 109 -1.85 -5.45 8.84
CA VAL A 109 -2.16 -5.84 7.46
C VAL A 109 -3.65 -5.68 7.19
N GLY A 110 -4.53 -6.09 8.10
CA GLY A 110 -5.97 -5.90 7.97
C GLY A 110 -6.36 -4.43 7.79
N VAL A 111 -5.83 -3.54 8.63
CA VAL A 111 -6.09 -2.10 8.53
C VAL A 111 -5.65 -1.54 7.17
N VAL A 112 -4.46 -1.92 6.70
CA VAL A 112 -3.94 -1.47 5.40
C VAL A 112 -4.68 -2.10 4.22
N SER A 113 -5.13 -3.35 4.38
CA SER A 113 -5.91 -4.08 3.39
C SER A 113 -7.23 -3.38 3.08
N GLU A 114 -7.88 -2.79 4.07
CA GLU A 114 -9.10 -1.99 3.85
C GLU A 114 -8.85 -0.77 2.96
N VAL A 115 -7.68 -0.12 3.09
CA VAL A 115 -7.32 1.03 2.24
C VAL A 115 -7.16 0.59 0.78
N TYR A 116 -6.45 -0.51 0.54
CA TYR A 116 -6.30 -1.04 -0.83
C TYR A 116 -7.64 -1.56 -1.39
N SER A 117 -8.43 -2.27 -0.59
CA SER A 117 -9.77 -2.74 -0.98
C SER A 117 -10.66 -1.58 -1.45
N GLN A 118 -10.69 -0.49 -0.69
CA GLN A 118 -11.44 0.71 -1.05
C GLN A 118 -10.91 1.34 -2.34
N ARG A 119 -9.58 1.49 -2.48
CA ARG A 119 -8.94 2.03 -3.69
C ARG A 119 -9.24 1.21 -4.93
N LEU A 120 -9.16 -0.12 -4.84
CA LEU A 120 -9.47 -1.06 -5.92
C LEU A 120 -10.95 -0.95 -6.34
N LYS A 121 -11.85 -0.84 -5.37
CA LYS A 121 -13.29 -0.63 -5.62
C LYS A 121 -13.54 0.71 -6.31
N ASP A 122 -12.89 1.78 -5.85
CA ASP A 122 -13.02 3.11 -6.44
C ASP A 122 -12.48 3.11 -7.88
N ASN A 123 -11.33 2.49 -8.11
CA ASN A 123 -10.76 2.31 -9.45
C ASN A 123 -11.76 1.61 -10.37
N PHE A 124 -12.27 0.45 -9.95
CA PHE A 124 -13.23 -0.31 -10.74
C PHE A 124 -14.48 0.51 -11.06
N SER A 125 -15.02 1.26 -10.09
CA SER A 125 -16.20 2.10 -10.30
C SER A 125 -15.96 3.24 -11.30
N LYS A 126 -14.75 3.80 -11.34
CA LYS A 126 -14.40 4.95 -12.19
C LYS A 126 -13.99 4.54 -13.60
N ARG A 127 -13.28 3.41 -13.74
CA ARG A 127 -12.59 3.05 -14.99
C ARG A 127 -12.84 1.62 -15.47
N GLY A 128 -13.56 0.79 -14.70
CA GLY A 128 -13.79 -0.62 -14.99
C GLY A 128 -12.59 -1.54 -14.73
N GLU A 129 -11.45 -0.99 -14.30
CA GLU A 129 -10.24 -1.74 -13.96
C GLU A 129 -9.88 -1.54 -12.50
N TYR A 130 -9.43 -2.62 -11.83
CA TYR A 130 -9.05 -2.57 -10.42
C TYR A 130 -7.68 -1.93 -10.21
N ILE A 131 -6.69 -2.31 -11.04
CA ILE A 131 -5.28 -1.94 -10.88
C ILE A 131 -4.79 -1.07 -12.04
N VAL A 132 -5.15 -1.44 -13.28
CA VAL A 132 -4.63 -0.79 -14.48
C VAL A 132 -5.03 0.68 -14.54
N GLY A 133 -4.06 1.56 -14.77
CA GLY A 133 -4.24 3.01 -14.83
C GLY A 133 -4.21 3.71 -13.47
N ASP A 134 -3.83 2.99 -12.40
CA ASP A 134 -3.47 3.56 -11.11
C ASP A 134 -1.95 3.47 -10.92
N ALA A 135 -1.23 4.52 -11.31
CA ALA A 135 0.23 4.52 -11.38
C ALA A 135 0.92 4.14 -10.06
N GLN A 136 0.37 4.59 -8.93
CA GLN A 136 0.94 4.23 -7.63
C GLN A 136 0.71 2.75 -7.34
N LEU A 137 -0.51 2.24 -7.56
CA LEU A 137 -0.82 0.85 -7.28
C LEU A 137 -0.05 -0.12 -8.19
N GLU A 138 0.12 0.23 -9.47
CA GLU A 138 0.95 -0.49 -10.42
C GLU A 138 2.42 -0.52 -9.98
N SER A 139 2.96 0.63 -9.59
CA SER A 139 4.34 0.74 -9.08
C SER A 139 4.54 -0.09 -7.81
N GLU A 140 3.61 -0.02 -6.87
CA GLU A 140 3.72 -0.76 -5.61
C GLU A 140 3.60 -2.26 -5.84
N LEU A 141 2.67 -2.69 -6.70
CA LEU A 141 2.52 -4.10 -7.03
C LEU A 141 3.78 -4.66 -7.71
N ALA A 142 4.36 -3.90 -8.64
CA ALA A 142 5.60 -4.29 -9.31
C ALA A 142 6.74 -4.48 -8.32
N GLU A 143 6.89 -3.58 -7.34
CA GLU A 143 7.91 -3.72 -6.31
C GLU A 143 7.62 -4.88 -5.36
N CYS A 144 6.37 -5.03 -4.92
CA CYS A 144 5.96 -6.08 -3.99
C CYS A 144 6.04 -7.49 -4.61
N ASN A 145 6.13 -7.65 -5.93
CA ASN A 145 6.30 -8.96 -6.56
C ASN A 145 7.71 -9.54 -6.41
N LEU A 146 8.68 -8.76 -5.91
CA LEU A 146 10.08 -9.16 -5.77
C LEU A 146 10.55 -8.97 -4.30
N PRO A 147 10.17 -9.86 -3.35
CA PRO A 147 10.46 -9.68 -1.93
C PRO A 147 11.93 -9.46 -1.57
N ASP A 148 12.84 -10.16 -2.24
CA ASP A 148 14.27 -10.04 -1.99
C ASP A 148 14.82 -8.68 -2.43
N ASP A 149 14.41 -8.21 -3.61
CA ASP A 149 14.82 -6.91 -4.13
C ASP A 149 14.15 -5.77 -3.38
N PHE A 150 12.88 -5.94 -2.99
CA PHE A 150 12.15 -5.02 -2.12
C PHE A 150 12.91 -4.83 -0.80
N LYS A 151 13.30 -5.93 -0.15
CA LYS A 151 14.05 -5.91 1.10
C LYS A 151 15.40 -5.21 0.93
N LYS A 152 16.18 -5.54 -0.11
CA LYS A 152 17.47 -4.90 -0.40
C LYS A 152 17.33 -3.39 -0.56
N ARG A 153 16.44 -2.96 -1.45
CA ARG A 153 16.12 -1.54 -1.67
C ARG A 153 15.70 -0.86 -0.38
N ALA A 154 14.76 -1.44 0.36
CA ALA A 154 14.30 -0.90 1.63
C ALA A 154 15.45 -0.69 2.63
N MET A 155 16.42 -1.62 2.68
CA MET A 155 17.60 -1.53 3.53
C MET A 155 18.69 -0.58 3.01
N GLY A 156 18.60 -0.15 1.75
CA GLY A 156 19.63 0.68 1.10
C GLY A 156 20.84 -0.12 0.62
N ASN A 157 20.66 -1.41 0.36
CA ASN A 157 21.68 -2.36 -0.13
C ASN A 157 21.37 -2.85 -1.54
#